data_AF-A0A965VV88-F1
#
_entry.id   AF-A0A965VV88-F1
#
_cell.length_a   1.000
_cell.length_b   1.000
_cell.length_c   1.000
_cell.angle_alpha   90.00
_cell.angle_beta   90.00
_cell.angle_gamma   90.00
#
_symmetry.space_group_name_H-M   'P 1'
#
loop_
_entity.id
_entity.type
_entity.pdbx_description
1 polymer ?
#
loop_
_entity_poly.entity_id
_entity_poly.type
_entity_poly.pdbx_seq_one_letter_code
_entity_poly.pdbx_strand_id
1 'polypeptide(L)'
;MIQTKNNFLFVEIQSNELIDKGLINELLDEKITGILFKNFLSSNEVLSIKNNVSKIPLSKKTIINEGFSTYPISFAQFSQMMENNLMTIEDYIKIAEDLIQNQTIDLGVNITQKLIDFLINNNLFQNIGPIIEPTSSKPLVPFNIRELFPGNGELVVHCENLFFKEFPNFFNWLKIMDIKDNKLSYFITIQKPNEGGELCCYDLHWDDVNNRDTHTILKGKSGELYNINSNDISKFLINPDEGD
;
A
#
# COMPACT_ATOMS: atom_id res chain seq x y z
N MET A 1 -20.77 8.59 -2.95
CA MET A 1 -21.06 9.84 -2.18
C MET A 1 -19.77 10.64 -2.08
N ILE A 2 -19.81 11.98 -2.14
CA ILE A 2 -18.60 12.81 -2.00
C ILE A 2 -18.48 13.26 -0.54
N GLN A 3 -17.39 12.89 0.14
CA GLN A 3 -17.06 13.44 1.45
C GLN A 3 -16.05 14.58 1.29
N THR A 4 -16.42 15.79 1.73
CA THR A 4 -15.53 16.96 1.77
C THR A 4 -15.28 17.37 3.22
N LYS A 5 -14.00 17.42 3.62
CA LYS A 5 -13.58 18.01 4.90
C LYS A 5 -12.13 18.45 4.78
N ASN A 6 -11.89 19.76 4.89
CA ASN A 6 -10.59 20.37 4.53
C ASN A 6 -10.21 20.03 3.07
N ASN A 7 -8.97 20.28 2.63
CA ASN A 7 -8.53 20.12 1.24
C ASN A 7 -8.60 18.67 0.67
N PHE A 8 -9.32 17.76 1.34
CA PHE A 8 -9.44 16.37 0.96
C PHE A 8 -10.78 16.07 0.30
N LEU A 9 -10.70 15.36 -0.83
CA LEU A 9 -11.85 14.95 -1.62
C LEU A 9 -11.77 13.43 -1.89
N PHE A 10 -12.57 12.66 -1.16
CA PHE A 10 -12.67 11.21 -1.36
C PHE A 10 -13.96 10.84 -2.08
N VAL A 11 -13.84 9.95 -3.06
CA VAL A 11 -14.96 9.41 -3.82
C VAL A 11 -15.24 7.98 -3.38
N GLU A 12 -16.43 7.74 -2.83
CA GLU A 12 -16.89 6.40 -2.48
C GLU A 12 -17.75 5.81 -3.59
N ILE A 13 -17.44 4.57 -3.97
CA ILE A 13 -18.06 3.82 -5.07
C ILE A 13 -18.48 2.45 -4.58
N GLN A 14 -19.73 2.06 -4.81
CA GLN A 14 -20.19 0.69 -4.54
C GLN A 14 -19.75 -0.27 -5.65
N SER A 15 -19.51 -1.55 -5.32
CA SER A 15 -19.03 -2.55 -6.29
C SER A 15 -19.94 -2.79 -7.50
N ASN A 16 -21.22 -2.38 -7.44
CA ASN A 16 -22.19 -2.46 -8.52
C ASN A 16 -22.41 -1.14 -9.28
N GLU A 17 -21.72 -0.06 -8.90
CA GLU A 17 -21.84 1.24 -9.55
C GLU A 17 -20.91 1.34 -10.77
N LEU A 18 -21.34 2.13 -11.77
CA LEU A 18 -20.49 2.45 -12.92
C LEU A 18 -19.38 3.41 -12.48
N ILE A 19 -18.13 3.06 -12.78
CA ILE A 19 -16.96 3.91 -12.50
C ILE A 19 -16.76 4.88 -13.65
N ASP A 20 -16.65 6.18 -13.34
CA ASP A 20 -16.28 7.18 -14.34
C ASP A 20 -14.85 6.92 -14.84
N LYS A 21 -14.68 6.85 -16.15
CA LYS A 21 -13.37 6.65 -16.79
C LYS A 21 -12.41 7.82 -16.52
N GLY A 22 -12.94 9.01 -16.20
CA GLY A 22 -12.14 10.17 -15.80
C GLY A 22 -11.58 10.08 -14.39
N LEU A 23 -12.10 9.21 -13.53
CA LEU A 23 -11.83 9.22 -12.09
C LEU A 23 -10.36 8.97 -11.74
N ILE A 24 -9.70 8.05 -12.45
CA ILE A 24 -8.27 7.80 -12.23
C ILE A 24 -7.44 9.00 -12.67
N ASN A 25 -7.81 9.69 -13.75
CA ASN A 25 -7.13 10.92 -14.17
C ASN A 25 -7.35 12.03 -13.14
N GLU A 26 -8.52 12.13 -12.53
CA GLU A 26 -8.75 13.07 -11.43
C GLU A 26 -7.87 12.77 -10.21
N LEU A 27 -7.62 11.50 -9.91
CA LEU A 27 -6.70 11.10 -8.84
C LEU A 27 -5.25 11.43 -9.19
N LEU A 28 -4.82 11.17 -10.43
CA LEU A 28 -3.47 11.48 -10.91
C LEU A 28 -3.21 12.98 -11.07
N ASP A 29 -4.23 13.76 -11.43
CA ASP A 29 -4.18 15.22 -11.52
C ASP A 29 -4.36 15.91 -10.15
N GLU A 30 -4.38 15.15 -9.05
CA GLU A 30 -4.60 15.64 -7.67
C GLU A 30 -5.93 16.42 -7.49
N LYS A 31 -6.93 16.20 -8.34
CA LYS A 31 -8.28 16.80 -8.22
C LYS A 31 -9.11 16.12 -7.13
N ILE A 32 -8.89 14.82 -6.94
CA ILE A 32 -9.42 14.05 -5.80
C ILE A 32 -8.24 13.48 -5.01
N THR A 33 -8.42 13.29 -3.71
CA THR A 33 -7.39 12.73 -2.83
C THR A 33 -7.34 11.20 -2.90
N GLY A 34 -8.49 10.56 -3.10
CA GLY A 34 -8.56 9.11 -3.13
C GLY A 34 -9.92 8.55 -3.46
N ILE A 35 -9.95 7.25 -3.66
CA ILE A 35 -11.14 6.50 -4.07
C ILE A 35 -11.30 5.33 -3.09
N LEU A 36 -12.51 5.15 -2.56
CA LEU A 36 -12.87 4.01 -1.72
C LEU A 36 -13.87 3.13 -2.47
N PHE A 37 -13.45 1.92 -2.85
CA PHE A 37 -14.30 0.93 -3.49
C PHE A 37 -14.94 0.03 -2.45
N LYS A 38 -16.23 0.20 -2.19
CA LYS A 38 -16.96 -0.56 -1.18
C LYS A 38 -17.22 -1.98 -1.65
N ASN A 39 -16.98 -2.96 -0.78
CA ASN A 39 -17.20 -4.38 -1.04
C ASN A 39 -16.46 -4.89 -2.30
N PHE A 40 -15.20 -4.48 -2.48
CA PHE A 40 -14.34 -5.01 -3.55
C PHE A 40 -14.16 -6.53 -3.40
N LEU A 41 -13.92 -7.01 -2.18
CA LEU A 41 -14.00 -8.42 -1.82
C LEU A 41 -15.39 -8.73 -1.24
N SER A 42 -15.94 -9.88 -1.63
CA SER A 42 -17.13 -10.43 -0.98
C SER A 42 -16.82 -10.91 0.44
N SER A 43 -17.85 -11.03 1.29
CA SER A 43 -17.69 -11.54 2.66
C SER A 43 -17.07 -12.95 2.72
N ASN A 44 -17.34 -13.80 1.71
CA ASN A 44 -16.75 -15.13 1.61
C ASN A 44 -15.26 -15.07 1.28
N GLU A 45 -14.85 -14.16 0.39
CA GLU A 45 -13.45 -13.93 0.04
C GLU A 45 -12.68 -13.40 1.26
N VAL A 46 -13.23 -12.40 1.95
CA VAL A 46 -12.67 -11.87 3.21
C VAL A 46 -12.49 -12.98 4.24
N LEU A 47 -13.54 -13.78 4.50
CA LEU A 47 -13.49 -14.88 5.47
C LEU A 47 -12.42 -15.92 5.10
N SER A 48 -12.30 -16.25 3.81
CA SER A 48 -11.29 -17.19 3.31
C SER A 48 -9.87 -16.67 3.56
N ILE A 49 -9.62 -15.39 3.23
CA ILE A 49 -8.31 -14.76 3.44
C ILE A 49 -7.99 -14.73 4.94
N LYS A 50 -8.90 -14.27 5.81
CA LYS A 50 -8.70 -14.24 7.28
C LYS A 50 -8.33 -15.63 7.83
N ASN A 51 -9.08 -16.65 7.43
CA ASN A 51 -8.88 -18.02 7.90
C ASN A 51 -7.55 -18.62 7.44
N ASN A 52 -7.02 -18.22 6.29
CA ASN A 52 -5.76 -18.76 5.81
C ASN A 52 -4.54 -17.93 6.25
N VAL A 53 -4.66 -16.60 6.33
CA VAL A 53 -3.60 -15.72 6.87
C VAL A 53 -3.27 -16.08 8.32
N SER A 54 -4.29 -16.39 9.13
CA SER A 54 -4.09 -16.83 10.53
C SER A 54 -3.35 -18.17 10.66
N LYS A 55 -3.29 -18.99 9.61
CA LYS A 55 -2.56 -20.26 9.56
C LYS A 55 -1.12 -20.11 9.07
N ILE A 56 -0.74 -18.94 8.54
CA ILE A 56 0.61 -18.70 8.06
C ILE A 56 1.58 -18.77 9.26
N PRO A 57 2.57 -19.68 9.24
CA PRO A 57 3.52 -19.82 10.33
C PRO A 57 4.28 -18.51 10.58
N LEU A 58 4.54 -18.20 11.85
CA LEU A 58 5.32 -17.01 12.23
C LEU A 58 6.69 -16.97 11.54
N SER A 59 7.31 -18.13 11.30
CA SER A 59 8.60 -18.24 10.59
C SER A 59 8.57 -17.81 9.13
N LYS A 60 7.37 -17.66 8.53
CA LYS A 60 7.19 -17.11 7.18
C LYS A 60 6.88 -15.61 7.21
N LYS A 61 6.56 -15.04 8.37
CA LYS A 61 6.22 -13.62 8.53
C LYS A 61 7.47 -12.80 8.82
N THR A 62 7.50 -11.57 8.32
CA THR A 62 8.54 -10.61 8.68
C THR A 62 8.03 -9.74 9.83
N ILE A 63 8.70 -9.77 10.98
CA ILE A 63 8.34 -8.96 12.15
C ILE A 63 9.02 -7.60 12.04
N ILE A 64 8.22 -6.53 12.00
CA ILE A 64 8.71 -5.15 11.83
C ILE A 64 8.91 -4.52 13.19
N ASN A 65 7.93 -4.72 14.08
CA ASN A 65 7.99 -4.39 15.49
C ASN A 65 7.01 -5.30 16.26
N GLU A 66 6.87 -5.09 17.57
CA GLU A 66 6.00 -5.92 18.43
C GLU A 66 4.53 -5.96 17.99
N GLY A 67 4.05 -4.93 17.29
CA GLY A 67 2.67 -4.83 16.83
C GLY A 67 2.48 -4.91 15.32
N PHE A 68 3.54 -5.12 14.53
CA PHE A 68 3.44 -5.07 13.07
C PHE A 68 4.24 -6.21 12.43
N SER A 69 3.55 -7.07 11.69
CA SER A 69 4.15 -8.07 10.81
C SER A 69 3.64 -7.99 9.37
N THR A 70 4.46 -8.48 8.43
CA THR A 70 4.11 -8.57 7.02
C THR A 70 4.25 -9.99 6.47
N TYR A 71 3.42 -10.34 5.49
CA TYR A 71 3.57 -11.55 4.68
C TYR A 71 3.17 -11.33 3.22
N PRO A 72 3.98 -11.73 2.23
CA PRO A 72 5.40 -12.04 2.39
C PRO A 72 6.19 -10.76 2.77
N ILE A 73 7.52 -10.86 2.79
CA ILE A 73 8.41 -9.73 3.00
C ILE A 73 8.11 -8.59 2.01
N SER A 74 8.07 -7.34 2.48
CA SER A 74 7.91 -6.17 1.60
C SER A 74 9.22 -5.77 0.93
N PHE A 75 9.14 -4.96 -0.12
CA PHE A 75 10.33 -4.47 -0.83
C PHE A 75 11.29 -3.69 0.09
N ALA A 76 10.78 -2.96 1.08
CA ALA A 76 11.59 -2.16 1.99
C ALA A 76 12.42 -3.08 2.90
N GLN A 77 11.80 -4.12 3.46
CA GLN A 77 12.50 -5.12 4.26
C GLN A 77 13.48 -5.94 3.41
N PHE A 78 13.09 -6.33 2.19
CA PHE A 78 13.98 -6.96 1.24
C PHE A 78 15.22 -6.10 0.97
N SER A 79 15.03 -4.80 0.70
CA SER A 79 16.13 -3.86 0.43
C SER A 79 17.13 -3.81 1.58
N GLN A 80 16.62 -3.72 2.82
CA GLN A 80 17.46 -3.74 4.02
C GLN A 80 18.19 -5.08 4.20
N MET A 81 17.52 -6.22 3.98
CA MET A 81 18.14 -7.54 4.08
C MET A 81 19.22 -7.74 3.01
N MET A 82 18.97 -7.27 1.78
CA MET A 82 19.94 -7.33 0.69
C MET A 82 21.18 -6.49 1.00
N GLU A 83 21.03 -5.27 1.53
CA GLU A 83 22.16 -4.43 1.95
C GLU A 83 23.01 -5.07 3.06
N ASN A 84 22.40 -5.92 3.89
CA ASN A 84 23.08 -6.68 4.94
C ASN A 84 23.52 -8.09 4.49
N ASN A 85 23.42 -8.42 3.20
CA ASN A 85 23.74 -9.75 2.64
C ASN A 85 22.97 -10.91 3.29
N LEU A 86 21.75 -10.67 3.76
CA LEU A 86 20.88 -11.66 4.40
C LEU A 86 19.86 -12.30 3.44
N MET A 87 19.69 -11.72 2.25
CA MET A 87 18.76 -12.20 1.23
C MET A 87 19.28 -11.79 -0.15
N THR A 88 19.17 -12.66 -1.15
CA THR A 88 19.49 -12.31 -2.54
C THR A 88 18.23 -11.90 -3.31
N ILE A 89 18.42 -11.34 -4.51
CA ILE A 89 17.30 -11.04 -5.39
C ILE A 89 16.59 -12.33 -5.85
N GLU A 90 17.32 -13.41 -6.08
CA GLU A 90 16.76 -14.70 -6.47
C GLU A 90 15.84 -15.25 -5.38
N ASP A 91 16.17 -15.06 -4.10
CA ASP A 91 15.30 -15.41 -2.98
C ASP A 91 13.99 -14.61 -3.02
N TYR A 92 14.07 -13.30 -3.25
CA TYR A 92 12.89 -12.42 -3.32
C TYR A 92 12.00 -12.71 -4.54
N ILE A 93 12.61 -13.01 -5.69
CA ILE A 93 11.90 -13.49 -6.89
C ILE A 93 11.19 -14.81 -6.60
N LYS A 94 11.85 -15.74 -5.92
CA LYS A 94 11.23 -17.04 -5.58
C LYS A 94 10.02 -16.85 -4.66
N ILE A 95 10.09 -15.93 -3.71
CA ILE A 95 8.95 -15.54 -2.86
C ILE A 95 7.80 -14.99 -3.71
N ALA A 96 8.11 -14.14 -4.70
CA ALA A 96 7.10 -13.60 -5.62
C ALA A 96 6.45 -14.68 -6.48
N GLU A 97 7.25 -15.58 -7.06
CA GLU A 97 6.76 -16.70 -7.89
C GLU A 97 5.87 -17.64 -7.07
N ASP A 98 6.30 -18.01 -5.85
CA ASP A 98 5.52 -18.85 -4.94
C ASP A 98 4.18 -18.19 -4.58
N LEU A 99 4.21 -16.91 -4.19
CA LEU A 99 3.00 -16.16 -3.91
C LEU A 99 2.07 -16.15 -5.12
N ILE A 100 2.55 -15.73 -6.30
CA ILE A 100 1.74 -15.61 -7.52
C ILE A 100 1.11 -16.95 -7.93
N GLN A 101 1.86 -18.05 -7.86
CA GLN A 101 1.36 -19.37 -8.24
C GLN A 101 0.33 -19.92 -7.26
N ASN A 102 0.50 -19.62 -5.97
CA ASN A 102 -0.24 -20.28 -4.91
C ASN A 102 -1.33 -19.41 -4.24
N GLN A 103 -1.56 -18.14 -4.63
CA GLN A 103 -2.54 -17.26 -3.98
C GLN A 103 -3.93 -17.89 -3.78
N THR A 104 -4.47 -18.56 -4.80
CA THR A 104 -5.78 -19.20 -4.71
C THR A 104 -5.79 -20.32 -3.66
N ILE A 105 -4.70 -21.07 -3.53
CA ILE A 105 -4.57 -22.15 -2.55
C ILE A 105 -4.32 -21.57 -1.16
N ASP A 106 -3.41 -20.60 -1.06
CA ASP A 106 -2.93 -20.04 0.20
C ASP A 106 -3.87 -19.02 0.82
N LEU A 107 -4.65 -18.30 0.02
CA LEU A 107 -5.56 -17.24 0.48
C LEU A 107 -7.02 -17.56 0.16
N GLY A 108 -7.28 -18.55 -0.69
CA GLY A 108 -8.62 -18.86 -1.21
C GLY A 108 -9.08 -17.92 -2.33
N VAL A 109 -8.27 -16.91 -2.68
CA VAL A 109 -8.56 -15.88 -3.67
C VAL A 109 -7.26 -15.49 -4.37
N ASN A 110 -7.30 -15.36 -5.70
CA ASN A 110 -6.22 -14.74 -6.45
C ASN A 110 -6.42 -13.21 -6.46
N ILE A 111 -5.86 -12.53 -5.47
CA ILE A 111 -6.04 -11.08 -5.25
C ILE A 111 -5.48 -10.30 -6.44
N THR A 112 -4.30 -10.69 -6.95
CA THR A 112 -3.67 -10.02 -8.09
C THR A 112 -4.54 -10.11 -9.33
N GLN A 113 -5.04 -11.29 -9.67
CA GLN A 113 -5.92 -11.45 -10.85
C GLN A 113 -7.23 -10.68 -10.67
N LYS A 114 -7.85 -10.73 -9.48
CA LYS A 114 -9.08 -10.00 -9.21
C LYS A 114 -8.91 -8.49 -9.37
N LEU A 115 -7.80 -7.93 -8.90
CA LEU A 115 -7.48 -6.51 -9.08
C LEU A 115 -7.27 -6.17 -10.55
N ILE A 116 -6.52 -6.98 -11.29
CA ILE A 116 -6.31 -6.79 -12.74
C ILE A 116 -7.65 -6.80 -13.46
N ASP A 117 -8.49 -7.81 -13.23
CA ASP A 117 -9.80 -7.93 -13.88
C ASP A 117 -10.69 -6.74 -13.54
N PHE A 118 -10.70 -6.29 -12.28
CA PHE A 118 -11.45 -5.12 -11.87
C PHE A 118 -11.00 -3.86 -12.61
N LEU A 119 -9.70 -3.60 -12.70
CA LEU A 119 -9.17 -2.42 -13.37
C LEU A 119 -9.42 -2.47 -14.89
N ILE A 120 -9.27 -3.63 -15.53
CA ILE A 120 -9.53 -3.82 -16.97
C ILE A 120 -11.02 -3.67 -17.28
N ASN A 121 -11.89 -4.37 -16.55
CA ASN A 121 -13.32 -4.39 -16.83
C ASN A 121 -13.97 -3.00 -16.65
N ASN A 122 -13.39 -2.17 -15.78
CA ASN A 122 -13.83 -0.79 -15.59
C ASN A 122 -13.07 0.22 -16.48
N ASN A 123 -12.20 -0.24 -17.37
CA ASN A 123 -11.38 0.60 -18.26
C ASN A 123 -10.58 1.69 -17.51
N LEU A 124 -10.10 1.37 -16.30
CA LEU A 124 -9.36 2.30 -15.45
C LEU A 124 -7.90 2.45 -15.90
N PHE A 125 -7.34 1.40 -16.47
CA PHE A 125 -6.00 1.39 -17.07
C PHE A 125 -6.01 0.60 -18.38
N GLN A 126 -5.21 1.04 -19.35
CA GLN A 126 -5.08 0.36 -20.64
C GLN A 126 -4.14 -0.85 -20.57
N ASN A 127 -3.08 -0.74 -19.77
CA ASN A 127 -2.06 -1.77 -19.62
C ASN A 127 -1.81 -1.98 -18.14
N ILE A 128 -1.96 -3.23 -17.68
CA ILE A 128 -1.69 -3.63 -16.31
C ILE A 128 -0.78 -4.85 -16.36
N GLY A 129 0.30 -4.81 -15.59
CA GLY A 129 1.25 -5.90 -15.49
C GLY A 129 2.00 -5.85 -14.17
N PRO A 130 2.64 -6.97 -13.78
CA PRO A 130 3.49 -7.01 -12.59
C PRO A 130 4.72 -6.13 -12.79
N ILE A 131 5.33 -5.72 -11.68
CA ILE A 131 6.70 -5.20 -11.71
C ILE A 131 7.62 -6.37 -12.04
N ILE A 132 8.44 -6.20 -13.07
CA ILE A 132 9.36 -7.22 -13.57
C ILE A 132 10.79 -6.84 -13.21
N GLU A 133 11.56 -7.84 -12.77
CA GLU A 133 13.00 -7.70 -12.58
C GLU A 133 13.72 -7.56 -13.94
N PRO A 134 14.50 -6.48 -14.15
CA PRO A 134 15.04 -6.15 -15.48
C PRO A 134 15.95 -7.20 -16.11
N THR A 135 16.61 -8.06 -15.33
CA THR A 135 17.64 -9.00 -15.83
C THR A 135 17.05 -10.37 -16.18
N SER A 136 16.20 -10.91 -15.32
CA SER A 136 15.60 -12.24 -15.39
C SER A 136 14.23 -12.24 -16.03
N SER A 137 13.61 -11.05 -16.18
CA SER A 137 12.23 -10.89 -16.67
C SER A 137 11.19 -11.60 -15.80
N LYS A 138 11.50 -11.83 -14.52
CA LYS A 138 10.61 -12.47 -13.54
C LYS A 138 9.85 -11.45 -12.70
N PRO A 139 8.64 -11.77 -12.21
CA PRO A 139 7.86 -10.85 -11.41
C PRO A 139 8.45 -10.64 -10.01
N LEU A 140 8.18 -9.48 -9.43
CA LEU A 140 8.42 -9.18 -8.02
C LEU A 140 7.14 -9.30 -7.20
N VAL A 141 7.29 -9.28 -5.88
CA VAL A 141 6.18 -9.41 -4.93
C VAL A 141 5.12 -8.34 -5.22
N PRO A 142 3.88 -8.72 -5.62
CA PRO A 142 2.86 -7.77 -6.07
C PRO A 142 2.14 -7.05 -4.92
N PHE A 143 2.09 -7.66 -3.73
CA PHE A 143 1.51 -7.08 -2.53
C PHE A 143 2.08 -7.77 -1.28
N ASN A 144 1.82 -7.17 -0.12
CA ASN A 144 2.00 -7.80 1.19
C ASN A 144 0.71 -7.66 2.01
N ILE A 145 0.49 -8.62 2.89
CA ILE A 145 -0.53 -8.62 3.92
C ILE A 145 0.12 -8.03 5.16
N ARG A 146 -0.53 -7.03 5.76
CA ARG A 146 -0.05 -6.33 6.95
C ARG A 146 -0.95 -6.68 8.12
N GLU A 147 -0.35 -7.20 9.18
CA GLU A 147 -1.05 -7.46 10.44
C GLU A 147 -0.61 -6.41 11.45
N LEU A 148 -1.57 -5.59 11.88
CA LEU A 148 -1.38 -4.57 12.89
C LEU A 148 -2.11 -5.01 14.17
N PHE A 149 -1.35 -5.23 15.23
CA PHE A 149 -1.85 -5.69 16.53
C PHE A 149 -2.09 -4.50 17.47
N PRO A 150 -3.05 -4.61 18.41
CA PRO A 150 -3.37 -3.53 19.34
C PRO A 150 -2.17 -2.98 20.11
N GLY A 151 -2.17 -1.68 20.35
CA GLY A 151 -1.18 -0.96 21.18
C GLY A 151 0.08 -0.54 20.43
N ASN A 152 0.67 -1.43 19.64
CA ASN A 152 1.97 -1.19 18.97
C ASN A 152 1.90 -1.27 17.42
N GLY A 153 0.79 -1.73 16.86
CA GLY A 153 0.61 -1.91 15.42
C GLY A 153 0.29 -0.60 14.73
N GLU A 154 1.31 0.02 14.15
CA GLU A 154 1.16 1.21 13.34
C GLU A 154 2.02 1.14 12.07
N LEU A 155 1.56 1.86 11.06
CA LEU A 155 2.38 2.23 9.91
C LEU A 155 2.73 3.71 10.06
N VAL A 156 4.00 3.98 10.41
CA VAL A 156 4.52 5.33 10.62
C VAL A 156 4.28 6.21 9.40
N VAL A 157 4.08 7.52 9.61
CA VAL A 157 3.89 8.49 8.54
C VAL A 157 4.98 8.36 7.48
N HIS A 158 4.57 8.29 6.22
CA HIS A 158 5.43 8.23 5.06
C HIS A 158 4.64 8.70 3.84
N CYS A 159 5.35 8.94 2.74
CA CYS A 159 4.79 9.01 1.41
C CYS A 159 5.67 8.19 0.46
N GLU A 160 5.16 7.86 -0.71
CA GLU A 160 5.84 7.03 -1.71
C GLU A 160 7.12 7.71 -2.22
N ASN A 161 7.11 9.05 -2.25
CA ASN A 161 8.28 9.85 -2.63
C ASN A 161 9.42 9.79 -1.61
N LEU A 162 9.12 9.54 -0.34
CA LEU A 162 10.14 9.31 0.68
C LEU A 162 10.92 8.02 0.39
N PHE A 163 10.27 6.98 -0.11
CA PHE A 163 10.93 5.70 -0.36
C PHE A 163 12.03 5.77 -1.42
N PHE A 164 11.95 6.68 -2.39
CA PHE A 164 13.07 6.90 -3.33
C PHE A 164 14.33 7.42 -2.64
N LYS A 165 14.18 8.18 -1.54
CA LYS A 165 15.31 8.64 -0.73
C LYS A 165 15.81 7.56 0.22
N GLU A 166 14.91 6.77 0.80
CA GLU A 166 15.27 5.75 1.79
C GLU A 166 15.80 4.45 1.15
N PHE A 167 15.35 4.11 -0.06
CA PHE A 167 15.72 2.86 -0.75
C PHE A 167 16.25 3.13 -2.18
N PRO A 168 17.24 4.02 -2.37
CA PRO A 168 17.69 4.43 -3.70
C PRO A 168 18.24 3.25 -4.51
N ASN A 169 18.93 2.31 -3.85
CA ASN A 169 19.49 1.13 -4.50
C ASN A 169 18.42 0.26 -5.17
N PHE A 170 17.30 0.04 -4.49
CA PHE A 170 16.18 -0.74 -5.01
C PHE A 170 15.55 -0.08 -6.24
N PHE A 171 15.24 1.22 -6.17
CA PHE A 171 14.62 1.93 -7.30
C PHE A 171 15.58 2.13 -8.49
N ASN A 172 16.87 2.34 -8.22
CA ASN A 172 17.91 2.39 -9.26
C ASN A 172 18.03 1.05 -9.98
N TRP A 173 18.03 -0.06 -9.23
CA TRP A 173 18.07 -1.41 -9.79
C TRP A 173 16.86 -1.70 -10.67
N LEU A 174 15.65 -1.31 -10.25
CA LEU A 174 14.44 -1.45 -11.06
C LEU A 174 14.44 -0.57 -12.33
N LYS A 175 15.33 0.42 -12.42
CA LYS A 175 15.30 1.45 -13.47
C LYS A 175 13.96 2.19 -13.54
N ILE A 176 13.27 2.31 -12.40
CA ILE A 176 11.92 2.91 -12.27
C ILE A 176 11.98 4.41 -11.91
N MET A 177 13.12 5.05 -12.10
CA MET A 177 13.35 6.46 -11.72
C MET A 177 12.38 7.45 -12.38
N ASP A 178 11.77 7.11 -13.52
CA ASP A 178 10.82 7.97 -14.24
C ASP A 178 9.39 7.94 -13.67
N ILE A 179 9.06 7.03 -12.74
CA ILE A 179 7.71 6.90 -12.15
C ILE A 179 7.61 7.66 -10.82
N LYS A 180 8.38 8.73 -10.64
CA LYS A 180 8.45 9.40 -9.33
C LYS A 180 7.13 10.07 -8.95
N ASP A 181 6.47 10.72 -9.91
CA ASP A 181 5.44 11.72 -9.58
C ASP A 181 4.00 11.20 -9.66
N ASN A 182 3.76 9.93 -10.03
CA ASN A 182 2.41 9.38 -10.30
C ASN A 182 2.17 7.99 -9.67
N LYS A 183 2.67 7.76 -8.46
CA LYS A 183 2.45 6.49 -7.75
C LYS A 183 1.17 6.55 -6.94
N LEU A 184 0.32 5.55 -7.13
CA LEU A 184 -0.88 5.36 -6.34
C LEU A 184 -0.65 4.23 -5.35
N SER A 185 -0.98 4.48 -4.10
CA SER A 185 -1.11 3.43 -3.09
C SER A 185 -2.49 2.79 -3.18
N TYR A 186 -2.53 1.49 -2.96
CA TYR A 186 -3.78 0.74 -2.76
C TYR A 186 -3.61 -0.21 -1.58
N PHE A 187 -4.72 -0.50 -0.91
CA PHE A 187 -4.81 -1.54 0.10
C PHE A 187 -6.25 -2.04 0.14
N ILE A 188 -6.45 -3.23 0.72
CA ILE A 188 -7.77 -3.83 0.93
C ILE A 188 -7.87 -4.17 2.41
N THR A 189 -8.96 -3.80 3.06
CA THR A 189 -9.15 -4.06 4.49
C THR A 189 -9.68 -5.48 4.69
N ILE A 190 -8.84 -6.39 5.19
CA ILE A 190 -9.25 -7.78 5.44
C ILE A 190 -9.93 -7.94 6.80
N GLN A 191 -9.43 -7.25 7.83
CA GLN A 191 -10.00 -7.27 9.16
C GLN A 191 -10.03 -5.87 9.74
N LYS A 192 -11.22 -5.39 10.08
CA LYS A 192 -11.41 -4.07 10.68
C LYS A 192 -11.11 -4.14 12.18
N PRO A 193 -10.34 -3.20 12.76
CA PRO A 193 -10.18 -3.11 14.21
C PRO A 193 -11.46 -2.60 14.88
N ASN A 194 -11.62 -2.87 16.18
CA ASN A 194 -12.73 -2.31 16.96
C ASN A 194 -12.59 -0.79 17.16
N GLU A 195 -11.35 -0.31 17.28
CA GLU A 195 -10.99 1.10 17.48
C GLU A 195 -9.60 1.35 16.86
N GLY A 196 -9.40 2.54 16.30
CA GLY A 196 -8.15 2.93 15.63
C GLY A 196 -7.98 2.30 14.24
N GLY A 197 -6.74 2.28 13.75
CA GLY A 197 -6.37 1.66 12.47
C GLY A 197 -6.93 2.36 11.23
N GLU A 198 -7.33 3.64 11.36
CA GLU A 198 -7.75 4.46 10.24
C GLU A 198 -6.57 4.79 9.32
N LEU A 199 -6.83 4.91 8.02
CA LEU A 199 -5.91 5.58 7.11
C LEU A 199 -5.98 7.08 7.38
N CYS A 200 -4.86 7.66 7.79
CA CYS A 200 -4.74 9.09 8.08
C CYS A 200 -3.95 9.81 6.98
N CYS A 201 -4.63 10.70 6.25
CA CYS A 201 -4.03 11.59 5.27
C CYS A 201 -3.78 12.96 5.91
N TYR A 202 -2.56 13.49 5.77
CA TYR A 202 -2.17 14.80 6.30
C TYR A 202 -2.10 15.81 5.18
N ASP A 203 -2.49 17.06 5.46
CA ASP A 203 -2.51 18.16 4.49
C ASP A 203 -1.10 18.76 4.38
N LEU A 204 -0.17 17.89 3.98
CA LEU A 204 1.25 18.16 3.86
C LEU A 204 1.75 17.50 2.58
N HIS A 205 2.01 18.30 1.55
CA HIS A 205 2.55 17.80 0.30
C HIS A 205 4.04 17.50 0.44
N TRP A 206 4.51 16.46 -0.24
CA TRP A 206 5.94 16.10 -0.25
C TRP A 206 6.84 17.24 -0.75
N ASP A 207 6.32 18.08 -1.64
CA ASP A 207 7.01 19.27 -2.10
C ASP A 207 7.26 20.30 -0.99
N ASP A 208 6.49 20.26 0.09
CA ASP A 208 6.71 21.14 1.24
C ASP A 208 7.55 20.41 2.30
N VAL A 209 7.19 19.15 2.61
CA VAL A 209 7.81 18.32 3.66
C VAL A 209 8.60 17.15 3.10
N ASN A 210 9.80 17.46 2.58
CA ASN A 210 10.58 16.49 1.82
C ASN A 210 11.54 15.62 2.67
N ASN A 211 11.42 15.63 4.00
CA ASN A 211 12.26 14.83 4.88
C ASN A 211 11.51 14.39 6.14
N ARG A 212 11.80 13.17 6.62
CA ARG A 212 11.30 12.65 7.90
C ARG A 212 12.43 12.70 8.92
N ASP A 213 12.23 13.43 10.02
CA ASP A 213 13.22 13.59 11.09
C ASP A 213 13.01 12.54 12.19
N THR A 214 11.75 12.31 12.57
CA THR A 214 11.34 11.24 13.49
C THR A 214 10.03 10.60 13.01
N HIS A 215 9.46 9.66 13.76
CA HIS A 215 8.18 9.04 13.43
C HIS A 215 7.00 10.03 13.39
N THR A 216 7.11 11.18 14.07
CA THR A 216 6.02 12.17 14.15
C THR A 216 6.43 13.56 13.67
N ILE A 217 7.70 13.76 13.29
CA ILE A 217 8.24 15.05 12.87
C ILE A 217 8.70 14.97 11.43
N LEU A 218 8.08 15.79 10.58
CA LEU A 218 8.49 16.03 9.21
C LEU A 218 9.23 17.37 9.14
N LYS A 219 10.22 17.47 8.25
CA LYS A 219 11.02 18.67 8.06
C LYS A 219 10.78 19.24 6.67
N GLY A 220 10.46 20.53 6.63
CA GLY A 220 10.22 21.24 5.38
C GLY A 220 11.49 21.71 4.67
N LYS A 221 11.33 22.20 3.44
CA LYS A 221 12.44 22.68 2.60
C LYS A 221 13.25 23.83 3.24
N SER A 222 12.61 24.68 4.04
CA SER A 222 13.28 25.81 4.73
C SER A 222 13.79 25.45 6.13
N GLY A 223 13.67 24.17 6.51
CA GLY A 223 14.12 23.63 7.79
C GLY A 223 13.10 23.69 8.92
N GLU A 224 11.90 24.20 8.66
CA GLU A 224 10.78 24.18 9.58
C GLU A 224 10.36 22.74 9.94
N LEU A 225 9.79 22.56 11.14
CA LEU A 225 9.41 21.25 11.67
C LEU A 225 7.89 21.17 11.84
N TYR A 226 7.32 20.11 11.28
CA TYR A 226 5.90 19.81 11.33
C TYR A 226 5.67 18.58 12.21
N ASN A 227 5.04 18.77 13.37
CA ASN A 227 4.62 17.66 14.21
C ASN A 227 3.22 17.20 13.77
N ILE A 228 3.10 15.98 13.24
CA ILE A 228 1.84 15.42 12.73
C ILE A 228 0.75 15.26 13.80
N ASN A 229 1.15 15.30 15.07
CA ASN A 229 0.22 15.28 16.21
C ASN A 229 -0.22 16.69 16.64
N SER A 230 0.28 17.76 16.01
CA SER A 230 -0.18 19.13 16.26
C SER A 230 -1.59 19.33 15.70
N ASN A 231 -2.37 20.18 16.36
CA ASN A 231 -3.68 20.62 15.88
C ASN A 231 -3.60 21.56 14.67
N ASP A 232 -2.39 22.06 14.35
CA ASP A 232 -2.16 22.97 13.21
C ASP A 232 -2.12 22.23 11.87
N ILE A 233 -2.05 20.90 11.89
CA ILE A 233 -1.97 20.06 10.69
C ILE A 233 -3.34 19.43 10.46
N SER A 234 -3.99 19.86 9.39
CA SER A 234 -5.24 19.25 8.95
C SER A 234 -5.00 17.79 8.58
N LYS A 235 -5.89 16.91 9.06
CA LYS A 235 -5.89 15.50 8.71
C LYS A 235 -7.27 14.99 8.35
N PHE A 236 -7.31 14.01 7.47
CA PHE A 236 -8.51 13.28 7.08
C PHE A 236 -8.33 11.81 7.45
N LEU A 237 -9.37 11.23 8.06
CA LEU A 237 -9.38 9.84 8.50
C LEU A 237 -10.36 9.05 7.64
N ILE A 238 -9.88 7.95 7.07
CA ILE A 238 -10.70 7.00 6.33
C ILE A 238 -10.76 5.72 7.16
N ASN A 239 -11.96 5.19 7.32
CA ASN A 239 -12.20 3.98 8.09
C ASN A 239 -12.94 2.95 7.23
N PRO A 240 -12.23 2.24 6.32
CA PRO A 240 -12.83 1.24 5.45
C PRO A 240 -13.47 0.09 6.25
N ASP A 241 -14.43 -0.59 5.64
CA ASP A 241 -15.01 -1.82 6.14
C ASP A 241 -14.26 -3.04 5.62
N GLU A 242 -14.54 -4.22 6.18
CA GLU A 242 -13.94 -5.46 5.69
C GLU A 242 -14.35 -5.70 4.23
N GLY A 243 -13.36 -5.88 3.35
CA GLY A 243 -13.52 -6.13 1.92
C GLY A 243 -13.56 -4.87 1.06
N ASP A 244 -13.48 -3.67 1.64
CA ASP A 244 -13.20 -2.44 0.90
C ASP A 244 -11.75 -2.36 0.41
#